data_AF-A0A1Y1JQ68-F1
#
_entry.id   AF-A0A1Y1JQ68-F1
#
_cell.length_a   1.000
_cell.length_b   1.000
_cell.length_c   1.000
_cell.angle_alpha   90.00
_cell.angle_beta   90.00
_cell.angle_gamma   90.00
#
_symmetry.space_group_name_H-M   'P 1'
#
loop_
_entity.id
_entity.type
_entity.pdbx_description
1 polymer ?
#
loop_
_entity_poly.entity_id
_entity_poly.type
_entity_poly.pdbx_seq_one_letter_code
_entity_poly.pdbx_strand_id
1 'polypeptide(L)'
;MALFIDYNDIFPICAEDFNWGINYQRSENITHDLTSLCSNFYKEEGKNNLSREFSQHCQVHTLYLERIRTKIPTYKQKECCIYFYYKLNELLKKYPCNCMDDKSCYGKMESLSKKTFSDNISRIFLQCNNYINAFDESEIPMFKNLDKLYSLYNKFKRPNHPNWSDIENFIKCMVHLEGHINNYNDSFKVLLQRLNNKYIDFVKTLKETNSHESALLSYISDRGHITGILKNFKNELYLFNIYCV
;
A
#
# COMPACT_ATOMS: atom_id res chain seq x y z
N MET A 1 -20.97 -3.08 12.12
CA MET A 1 -20.90 -1.67 11.70
C MET A 1 -19.60 -1.52 10.96
N ALA A 2 -19.63 -1.39 9.62
CA ALA A 2 -18.42 -1.33 8.81
C ALA A 2 -17.60 -0.10 9.20
N LEU A 3 -16.32 -0.28 9.48
CA LEU A 3 -15.43 0.80 9.89
C LEU A 3 -15.08 1.67 8.69
N PHE A 4 -15.25 2.97 8.84
CA PHE A 4 -14.91 3.95 7.80
C PHE A 4 -13.39 3.99 7.61
N ILE A 5 -12.92 3.57 6.44
CA ILE A 5 -11.52 3.68 5.98
C ILE A 5 -11.40 4.90 5.08
N ASP A 6 -10.49 5.83 5.39
CA ASP A 6 -10.15 6.92 4.47
C ASP A 6 -9.06 6.47 3.50
N TYR A 7 -9.47 6.12 2.28
CA TYR A 7 -8.57 5.66 1.23
C TYR A 7 -7.65 6.75 0.71
N ASN A 8 -8.01 8.04 0.86
CA ASN A 8 -7.23 9.14 0.31
C ASN A 8 -5.83 9.26 0.90
N ASP A 9 -5.62 8.69 2.09
CA ASP A 9 -4.41 8.85 2.87
C ASP A 9 -3.58 7.58 2.97
N ILE A 10 -4.18 6.41 2.77
CA ILE A 10 -3.45 5.13 2.82
C ILE A 10 -2.25 5.16 1.88
N PHE A 11 -2.45 5.56 0.63
CA PHE A 11 -1.35 5.43 -0.32
C PHE A 11 -0.33 6.56 -0.28
N PRO A 12 -0.69 7.86 -0.28
CA PRO A 12 0.33 8.89 -0.24
C PRO A 12 1.06 9.00 1.10
N ILE A 13 0.50 8.48 2.20
CA ILE A 13 1.08 8.67 3.54
C ILE A 13 1.62 7.36 4.10
N CYS A 14 0.84 6.28 3.98
CA CYS A 14 1.18 4.99 4.57
C CYS A 14 2.08 4.17 3.62
N ALA A 15 1.72 4.04 2.34
CA ALA A 15 2.47 3.22 1.40
C ALA A 15 3.61 3.96 0.68
N GLU A 16 3.42 5.24 0.31
CA GLU A 16 4.39 6.03 -0.46
C GLU A 16 5.69 6.21 0.34
N ASP A 17 6.83 6.08 -0.35
CA ASP A 17 8.19 6.14 0.21
C ASP A 17 8.60 5.04 1.21
N PHE A 18 7.76 4.03 1.46
CA PHE A 18 8.22 2.85 2.21
C PHE A 18 8.62 1.74 1.25
N ASN A 19 9.89 1.31 1.31
CA ASN A 19 10.34 0.18 0.52
C ASN A 19 10.02 -1.12 1.27
N TRP A 20 9.20 -1.98 0.67
CA TRP A 20 8.87 -3.31 1.21
C TRP A 20 9.88 -4.41 0.83
N GLY A 21 10.92 -4.08 0.06
CA GLY A 21 11.95 -5.02 -0.40
C GLY A 21 12.91 -5.43 0.72
N ILE A 22 13.17 -6.73 0.85
CA ILE A 22 14.09 -7.28 1.87
C ILE A 22 15.56 -6.87 1.62
N ASN A 23 15.94 -6.61 0.37
CA ASN A 23 17.30 -6.24 -0.01
C ASN A 23 17.59 -4.73 0.12
N TYR A 24 16.61 -3.94 0.56
CA TYR A 24 16.82 -2.51 0.76
C TYR A 24 17.67 -2.29 2.01
N GLN A 25 18.81 -1.62 1.85
CA GLN A 25 19.72 -1.34 2.95
C GLN A 25 19.07 -0.34 3.92
N ARG A 26 18.83 -0.83 5.12
CA ARG A 26 18.13 -0.14 6.20
C ARG A 26 19.12 0.11 7.32
N SER A 27 19.39 1.38 7.60
CA SER A 27 20.40 1.80 8.58
C SER A 27 19.83 1.97 9.99
N GLU A 28 18.60 1.54 10.23
CA GLU A 28 17.96 1.71 11.53
C GLU A 28 18.69 0.86 12.60
N ASN A 29 19.07 1.51 13.69
CA ASN A 29 19.81 0.89 14.80
C ASN A 29 19.05 -0.27 15.47
N ILE A 30 17.74 -0.39 15.24
CA ILE A 30 16.87 -1.43 15.80
C ILE A 30 16.77 -2.69 14.91
N THR A 31 17.38 -2.68 13.72
CA THR A 31 17.27 -3.77 12.73
C THR A 31 17.67 -5.13 13.30
N HIS A 32 18.76 -5.19 14.06
CA HIS A 32 19.23 -6.44 14.68
C HIS A 32 18.20 -7.02 15.67
N ASP A 33 17.67 -6.17 16.56
CA ASP A 33 16.70 -6.59 17.57
C ASP A 33 15.39 -7.05 16.93
N LEU A 34 14.93 -6.36 15.90
CA LEU A 34 13.74 -6.77 15.14
C LEU A 34 13.94 -8.10 14.41
N THR A 35 15.12 -8.34 13.82
CA THR A 35 15.44 -9.65 13.22
C THR A 35 15.43 -10.75 14.26
N SER A 36 16.05 -10.52 15.43
CA SER A 36 16.08 -11.49 16.52
C SER A 36 14.67 -11.79 17.03
N LEU A 37 13.83 -10.75 17.21
CA LEU A 37 12.44 -10.91 17.61
C LEU A 37 11.65 -11.75 16.60
N CYS A 38 11.75 -11.43 15.32
CA CYS A 38 11.08 -12.17 14.26
C CYS A 38 11.55 -13.63 14.18
N SER A 39 12.85 -13.88 14.33
CA SER A 39 13.41 -15.23 14.35
C SER A 39 12.92 -16.03 15.56
N ASN A 40 12.87 -15.42 16.74
CA ASN A 40 12.39 -16.06 17.96
C ASN A 40 10.88 -16.36 17.85
N PHE A 41 10.09 -15.40 17.36
CA PHE A 41 8.68 -15.61 17.09
C PHE A 41 8.45 -16.78 16.13
N TYR A 42 9.16 -16.85 15.02
CA TYR A 42 8.97 -17.93 14.05
C TYR A 42 9.48 -19.28 14.56
N LYS A 43 10.46 -19.30 15.46
CA LYS A 43 10.89 -20.53 16.11
C LYS A 43 9.81 -21.10 17.03
N GLU A 44 9.04 -20.25 17.68
CA GLU A 44 7.95 -20.65 18.58
C GLU A 44 6.65 -20.97 17.81
N GLU A 45 6.37 -20.21 16.75
CA GLU A 45 5.06 -20.23 16.08
C GLU A 45 5.10 -20.75 14.64
N GLY A 46 6.26 -20.84 13.99
CA GLY A 46 6.37 -21.25 12.59
C GLY A 46 6.05 -22.72 12.38
N LYS A 47 5.44 -23.05 11.23
CA LYS A 47 5.08 -24.43 10.84
C LYS A 47 6.13 -25.14 9.97
N ASN A 48 7.20 -24.46 9.59
CA ASN A 48 8.18 -24.98 8.63
C ASN A 48 9.58 -24.39 8.84
N ASN A 49 10.56 -24.83 8.04
CA ASN A 49 11.96 -24.40 8.11
C ASN A 49 12.26 -23.13 7.28
N LEU A 50 11.34 -22.15 7.25
CA LEU A 50 11.52 -20.87 6.54
C LEU A 50 11.85 -19.69 7.47
N SER A 51 12.46 -19.97 8.63
CA SER A 51 12.73 -18.96 9.67
C SER A 51 13.57 -17.79 9.16
N ARG A 52 14.56 -18.05 8.30
CA ARG A 52 15.43 -17.01 7.74
C ARG A 52 14.65 -16.05 6.85
N GLU A 53 13.90 -16.59 5.88
CA GLU A 53 13.10 -15.83 4.93
C GLU A 53 12.00 -15.07 5.66
N PHE A 54 11.30 -15.72 6.59
CA PHE A 54 10.31 -15.07 7.43
C PHE A 54 10.94 -13.90 8.19
N SER A 55 12.08 -14.11 8.86
CA SER A 55 12.72 -13.08 9.68
C SER A 55 13.07 -11.84 8.89
N GLN A 56 13.57 -12.01 7.66
CA GLN A 56 13.86 -10.88 6.76
C GLN A 56 12.58 -10.11 6.39
N HIS A 57 11.50 -10.81 6.03
CA HIS A 57 10.25 -10.15 5.69
C HIS A 57 9.56 -9.51 6.92
N CYS A 58 9.55 -10.21 8.05
CA CYS A 58 9.00 -9.72 9.32
C CYS A 58 9.76 -8.48 9.83
N GLN A 59 11.09 -8.43 9.65
CA GLN A 59 11.88 -7.24 9.96
C GLN A 59 11.39 -6.03 9.15
N VAL A 60 11.10 -6.19 7.85
CA VAL A 60 10.55 -5.11 7.03
C VAL A 60 9.18 -4.65 7.56
N HIS A 61 8.31 -5.58 7.97
CA HIS A 61 7.00 -5.24 8.53
C HIS A 61 7.10 -4.50 9.87
N THR A 62 8.02 -4.91 10.73
CA THR A 62 8.21 -4.26 12.03
C THR A 62 8.91 -2.90 11.92
N LEU A 63 9.78 -2.72 10.92
CA LEU A 63 10.32 -1.39 10.56
C LEU A 63 9.24 -0.46 10.00
N TYR A 64 8.27 -1.00 9.28
CA TYR A 64 7.10 -0.21 8.87
C TYR A 64 6.31 0.29 10.08
N LEU A 65 6.12 -0.57 11.09
CA LEU A 65 5.46 -0.20 12.33
C LEU A 65 6.24 0.89 13.10
N GLU A 66 7.57 0.83 13.11
CA GLU A 66 8.42 1.91 13.66
C GLU A 66 8.24 3.22 12.88
N ARG A 67 8.12 3.16 11.56
CA ARG A 67 7.81 4.35 10.74
C ARG A 67 6.46 4.94 11.14
N ILE A 68 5.42 4.12 11.36
CA ILE A 68 4.12 4.62 11.83
C ILE A 68 4.29 5.40 13.14
N ARG A 69 5.08 4.85 14.07
CA ARG A 69 5.33 5.48 15.37
C ARG A 69 6.09 6.80 15.27
N THR A 70 7.09 6.89 14.39
CA THR A 70 8.07 7.99 14.39
C THR A 70 7.84 9.06 13.33
N LYS A 71 7.20 8.71 12.21
CA LYS A 71 7.10 9.61 11.03
C LYS A 71 5.66 9.88 10.61
N ILE A 72 4.70 9.06 11.01
CA ILE A 72 3.31 9.23 10.59
C ILE A 72 2.55 10.09 11.60
N PRO A 73 1.89 11.19 11.16
CA PRO A 73 1.08 12.02 12.03
C PRO A 73 -0.05 11.24 12.70
N THR A 74 -0.36 11.54 13.97
CA THR A 74 -1.36 10.82 14.77
C THR A 74 -2.71 10.67 14.09
N TYR A 75 -3.18 11.71 13.39
CA TYR A 75 -4.47 11.70 12.70
C TYR A 75 -4.53 10.78 11.47
N LYS A 76 -3.39 10.18 11.04
CA LYS A 76 -3.28 9.21 9.95
C LYS A 76 -2.85 7.81 10.42
N GLN A 77 -2.56 7.64 11.72
CA GLN A 77 -2.03 6.38 12.24
C GLN A 77 -3.04 5.24 12.07
N LYS A 78 -4.34 5.52 12.19
CA LYS A 78 -5.40 4.53 11.98
C LYS A 78 -5.29 3.88 10.60
N GLU A 79 -5.30 4.67 9.54
CA GLU A 79 -5.25 4.21 8.16
C GLU A 79 -3.96 3.43 7.89
N CYS A 80 -2.82 3.91 8.41
CA CYS A 80 -1.54 3.24 8.24
C CYS A 80 -1.45 1.93 9.03
N CYS A 81 -2.10 1.84 10.19
CA CYS A 81 -2.22 0.61 10.97
C CYS A 81 -3.12 -0.42 10.26
N ILE A 82 -4.23 0.01 9.65
CA ILE A 82 -5.07 -0.88 8.82
C ILE A 82 -4.25 -1.42 7.65
N TYR A 83 -3.47 -0.58 6.97
CA TYR A 83 -2.56 -1.01 5.92
C TYR A 83 -1.45 -1.96 6.42
N PHE A 84 -0.91 -1.72 7.62
CA PHE A 84 0.02 -2.64 8.27
C PHE A 84 -0.60 -4.01 8.51
N TYR A 85 -1.84 -4.09 9.01
CA TYR A 85 -2.52 -5.37 9.23
C TYR A 85 -2.80 -6.11 7.93
N TYR A 86 -3.18 -5.40 6.85
CA TYR A 86 -3.24 -5.97 5.51
C TYR A 86 -1.91 -6.63 5.11
N LYS A 87 -0.79 -5.93 5.31
CA LYS A 87 0.54 -6.46 4.99
C LYS A 87 0.95 -7.64 5.87
N LEU A 88 0.65 -7.56 7.17
CA LEU A 88 0.86 -8.64 8.12
C LEU A 88 0.07 -9.89 7.72
N ASN A 89 -1.19 -9.76 7.29
CA ASN A 89 -1.99 -10.86 6.76
C ASN A 89 -1.30 -11.54 5.57
N GLU A 90 -0.78 -10.74 4.62
CA GLU A 90 -0.03 -11.29 3.48
C GLU A 90 1.24 -12.04 3.91
N LEU A 91 1.96 -11.50 4.91
CA LEU A 91 3.13 -12.15 5.48
C LEU A 91 2.77 -13.51 6.11
N LEU A 92 1.75 -13.55 6.95
CA LEU A 92 1.35 -14.75 7.68
C LEU A 92 0.71 -15.81 6.77
N LYS A 93 0.04 -15.40 5.69
CA LYS A 93 -0.41 -16.32 4.62
C LYS A 93 0.77 -16.94 3.86
N LYS A 94 1.83 -16.17 3.61
CA LYS A 94 3.05 -16.65 2.95
C LYS A 94 3.89 -17.56 3.85
N TYR A 95 3.89 -17.30 5.16
CA TYR A 95 4.65 -18.03 6.17
C TYR A 95 3.72 -18.54 7.28
N PRO A 96 3.07 -19.71 7.07
CA PRO A 96 2.07 -20.21 8.00
C PRO A 96 2.61 -20.38 9.42
N CYS A 97 1.86 -19.86 10.38
CA CYS A 97 2.16 -19.94 11.81
C CYS A 97 1.06 -20.71 12.58
N ASN A 98 1.33 -21.07 13.83
CA ASN A 98 0.45 -21.80 14.75
C ASN A 98 -0.54 -20.89 15.49
N CYS A 99 -0.33 -19.57 15.44
CA CYS A 99 -1.35 -18.61 15.85
C CYS A 99 -2.64 -18.76 15.02
N MET A 100 -3.79 -18.50 15.63
CA MET A 100 -5.10 -18.80 15.06
C MET A 100 -5.52 -17.80 13.98
N ASP A 101 -5.11 -16.55 14.15
CA ASP A 101 -5.46 -15.40 13.31
C ASP A 101 -4.36 -14.32 13.41
N ASP A 102 -4.40 -13.31 12.54
CA ASP A 102 -3.38 -12.24 12.51
C ASP A 102 -3.29 -11.50 13.85
N LYS A 103 -4.43 -11.37 14.55
CA LYS A 103 -4.52 -10.67 15.83
C LYS A 103 -3.75 -11.39 16.92
N SER A 104 -3.92 -12.71 17.03
CA SER A 104 -3.21 -13.56 17.97
C SER A 104 -1.73 -13.65 17.61
N CYS A 105 -1.37 -13.73 16.33
CA CYS A 105 0.03 -13.66 15.90
C CYS A 105 0.68 -12.34 16.35
N TYR A 106 0.03 -11.21 16.09
CA TYR A 106 0.53 -9.90 16.48
C TYR A 106 0.66 -9.74 18.00
N GLY A 107 -0.33 -10.19 18.78
CA GLY A 107 -0.27 -10.17 20.23
C GLY A 107 0.86 -11.04 20.81
N LYS A 108 1.19 -12.17 20.16
CA LYS A 108 2.35 -12.99 20.52
C LYS A 108 3.67 -12.27 20.22
N MET A 109 3.79 -11.62 19.06
CA MET A 109 4.97 -10.78 18.74
C MET A 109 5.13 -9.64 19.76
N GLU A 110 4.04 -8.98 20.15
CA GLU A 110 4.04 -7.94 21.18
C GLU A 110 4.49 -8.50 22.54
N SER A 111 3.93 -9.64 22.98
CA SER A 111 4.32 -10.28 24.24
C SER A 111 5.81 -10.64 24.27
N LEU A 112 6.30 -11.23 23.18
CA LEU A 112 7.72 -11.57 23.03
C LEU A 112 8.60 -10.30 23.05
N SER A 113 8.13 -9.21 22.45
CA SER A 113 8.83 -7.92 22.46
C SER A 113 9.05 -7.37 23.88
N LYS A 114 8.08 -7.55 24.77
CA LYS A 114 8.13 -7.09 26.17
C LYS A 114 9.03 -7.95 27.06
N LYS A 115 9.14 -9.24 26.72
CA LYS A 115 9.90 -10.22 27.51
C LYS A 115 11.40 -10.18 27.23
N THR A 116 11.77 -9.99 25.96
CA THR A 116 13.12 -10.31 25.48
C THR A 116 13.90 -9.08 25.01
N PHE A 117 13.22 -7.96 24.72
CA PHE A 117 13.83 -6.80 24.08
C PHE A 117 13.64 -5.52 24.89
N SER A 118 14.34 -4.47 24.50
CA SER A 118 14.26 -3.17 25.17
C SER A 118 12.86 -2.55 25.09
N ASP A 119 12.55 -1.65 26.04
CA ASP A 119 11.33 -0.84 26.04
C ASP A 119 11.05 -0.15 24.70
N ASN A 120 12.11 0.19 23.96
CA ASN A 120 11.97 0.82 22.66
C ASN A 120 11.30 -0.12 21.64
N ILE A 121 11.73 -1.39 21.58
CA ILE A 121 11.11 -2.38 20.69
C ILE A 121 9.67 -2.65 21.12
N SER A 122 9.41 -2.77 22.43
CA SER A 122 8.06 -3.03 22.91
C SER A 122 7.08 -1.91 22.56
N ARG A 123 7.54 -0.64 22.59
CA ARG A 123 6.73 0.53 22.20
C ARG A 123 6.32 0.52 20.73
N ILE A 124 7.09 -0.12 19.84
CA ILE A 124 6.73 -0.27 18.43
C ILE A 124 5.40 -1.01 18.30
N PHE A 125 5.25 -2.11 19.04
CA PHE A 125 4.06 -2.95 18.97
C PHE A 125 2.81 -2.34 19.61
N LEU A 126 2.95 -1.33 20.47
CA LEU A 126 1.79 -0.60 21.01
C LEU A 126 1.10 0.28 19.96
N GLN A 127 1.80 0.64 18.88
CA GLN A 127 1.38 1.66 17.93
C GLN A 127 0.06 1.34 17.22
N CYS A 128 -0.19 0.07 16.91
CA CYS A 128 -1.37 -0.37 16.16
C CYS A 128 -2.39 -1.18 16.97
N ASN A 129 -2.15 -1.42 18.26
CA ASN A 129 -3.02 -2.24 19.13
C ASN A 129 -4.50 -1.82 19.08
N ASN A 130 -4.75 -0.51 19.08
CA ASN A 130 -6.10 0.04 19.09
C ASN A 130 -6.87 -0.15 17.76
N TYR A 131 -6.16 -0.53 16.69
CA TYR A 131 -6.71 -0.64 15.34
C TYR A 131 -6.79 -2.08 14.83
N ILE A 132 -6.46 -3.06 15.66
CA ILE A 132 -6.41 -4.48 15.29
C ILE A 132 -7.76 -5.04 14.82
N ASN A 133 -8.86 -4.55 15.40
CA ASN A 133 -10.22 -4.93 15.00
C ASN A 133 -10.76 -4.05 13.87
N ALA A 134 -9.99 -3.07 13.39
CA ALA A 134 -10.40 -2.15 12.32
C ALA A 134 -10.05 -2.64 10.92
N PHE A 135 -9.23 -3.67 10.83
CA PHE A 135 -8.97 -4.38 9.59
C PHE A 135 -10.00 -5.49 9.39
N ASP A 136 -10.64 -5.50 8.23
CA ASP A 136 -11.58 -6.54 7.80
C ASP A 136 -10.94 -7.29 6.62
N GLU A 137 -10.86 -8.62 6.71
CA GLU A 137 -10.26 -9.44 5.66
C GLU A 137 -10.99 -9.32 4.32
N SER A 138 -12.27 -8.93 4.31
CA SER A 138 -13.02 -8.64 3.09
C SER A 138 -12.46 -7.46 2.30
N GLU A 139 -11.63 -6.60 2.92
CA GLU A 139 -10.95 -5.47 2.27
C GLU A 139 -9.64 -5.88 1.58
N ILE A 140 -9.14 -7.09 1.78
CA ILE A 140 -7.87 -7.58 1.18
C ILE A 140 -7.84 -7.43 -0.35
N PRO A 141 -8.88 -7.82 -1.10
CA PRO A 141 -8.87 -7.67 -2.56
C PRO A 141 -8.72 -6.20 -2.98
N MET A 142 -9.31 -5.27 -2.23
CA MET A 142 -9.18 -3.83 -2.49
C MET A 142 -7.74 -3.37 -2.27
N PHE A 143 -7.15 -3.67 -1.11
CA PHE A 143 -5.76 -3.30 -0.84
C PHE A 143 -4.78 -3.87 -1.88
N LYS A 144 -4.96 -5.12 -2.32
CA LYS A 144 -4.14 -5.73 -3.39
C LYS A 144 -4.25 -4.98 -4.71
N ASN A 145 -5.47 -4.62 -5.11
CA ASN A 145 -5.69 -3.85 -6.32
C ASN A 145 -5.04 -2.47 -6.24
N LEU A 146 -5.15 -1.81 -5.08
CA LEU A 146 -4.51 -0.51 -4.88
C LEU A 146 -2.97 -0.62 -4.89
N ASP A 147 -2.38 -1.61 -4.23
CA ASP A 147 -0.93 -1.84 -4.29
C ASP A 147 -0.43 -2.08 -5.72
N LYS A 148 -1.17 -2.88 -6.49
CA LYS A 148 -0.89 -3.11 -7.91
C LYS A 148 -0.97 -1.80 -8.70
N LEU A 149 -2.03 -1.02 -8.49
CA LEU A 149 -2.26 0.24 -9.17
C LEU A 149 -1.13 1.25 -8.90
N TYR A 150 -0.71 1.39 -7.64
CA TYR A 150 0.40 2.28 -7.26
C TYR A 150 1.76 1.78 -7.73
N SER A 151 2.00 0.46 -7.72
CA SER A 151 3.20 -0.13 -8.30
C SER A 151 3.33 0.18 -9.80
N LEU A 152 2.22 0.09 -10.54
CA LEU A 152 2.16 0.48 -11.96
C LEU A 152 2.37 1.99 -12.14
N TYR A 153 1.69 2.82 -11.35
CA TYR A 153 1.85 4.28 -11.39
C TYR A 153 3.28 4.73 -11.09
N ASN A 154 3.97 4.08 -10.14
CA ASN A 154 5.36 4.39 -9.82
C ASN A 154 6.32 4.15 -11.01
N LYS A 155 5.94 3.34 -11.99
CA LYS A 155 6.71 3.22 -13.24
C LYS A 155 6.62 4.47 -14.11
N PHE A 156 5.55 5.26 -13.99
CA PHE A 156 5.36 6.50 -14.76
C PHE A 156 6.29 7.60 -14.29
N LYS A 157 6.74 7.53 -13.03
CA LYS A 157 7.69 8.47 -12.42
C LYS A 157 9.16 8.20 -12.79
N ARG A 158 9.45 7.09 -13.48
CA ARG A 158 10.84 6.71 -13.80
C ARG A 158 11.38 7.53 -14.98
N PRO A 159 12.69 7.77 -15.06
CA PRO A 159 13.30 8.47 -16.20
C PRO A 159 13.02 7.77 -17.53
N ASN A 160 13.02 6.44 -17.52
CA ASN A 160 12.56 5.66 -18.64
C ASN A 160 11.04 5.54 -18.54
N HIS A 161 10.33 6.11 -19.52
CA HIS A 161 8.88 6.02 -19.61
C HIS A 161 8.40 4.55 -19.61
N PRO A 162 7.21 4.27 -19.05
CA PRO A 162 6.63 2.94 -19.04
C PRO A 162 6.39 2.46 -20.48
N ASN A 163 6.53 1.15 -20.72
CA ASN A 163 6.09 0.58 -21.99
C ASN A 163 4.55 0.54 -22.06
N TRP A 164 4.02 0.27 -23.25
CA TRP A 164 2.57 0.18 -23.46
C TRP A 164 1.88 -0.85 -22.56
N SER A 165 2.53 -2.00 -22.29
CA SER A 165 1.96 -3.04 -21.44
C SER A 165 1.74 -2.55 -20.00
N ASP A 166 2.66 -1.76 -19.47
CA ASP A 166 2.53 -1.14 -18.15
C ASP A 166 1.35 -0.14 -18.10
N ILE A 167 1.21 0.69 -19.14
CA ILE A 167 0.09 1.64 -19.26
C ILE A 167 -1.24 0.88 -19.40
N GLU A 168 -1.30 -0.14 -20.26
CA GLU A 168 -2.51 -0.94 -20.46
C GLU A 168 -2.93 -1.65 -19.17
N ASN A 169 -1.97 -2.20 -18.42
CA ASN A 169 -2.24 -2.82 -17.12
C ASN A 169 -2.77 -1.80 -16.10
N PHE A 170 -2.24 -0.58 -16.10
CA PHE A 170 -2.75 0.51 -15.26
C PHE A 170 -4.20 0.85 -15.62
N ILE A 171 -4.50 1.03 -16.92
CA ILE A 171 -5.84 1.30 -17.43
C ILE A 171 -6.82 0.19 -17.02
N LYS A 172 -6.46 -1.08 -17.25
CA LYS A 172 -7.30 -2.23 -16.87
C LYS A 172 -7.59 -2.23 -15.37
N CYS A 173 -6.60 -1.92 -14.53
CA CYS A 173 -6.78 -1.84 -13.09
C CYS A 173 -7.71 -0.68 -12.68
N MET A 174 -7.54 0.50 -13.27
CA MET A 174 -8.40 1.67 -13.03
C MET A 174 -9.86 1.38 -13.39
N VAL A 175 -10.11 0.79 -14.58
CA VAL A 175 -11.47 0.44 -15.03
C VAL A 175 -12.10 -0.63 -14.15
N HIS A 176 -11.33 -1.64 -13.74
CA HIS A 176 -11.81 -2.65 -12.80
C HIS A 176 -12.26 -2.00 -11.48
N LEU A 177 -11.44 -1.12 -10.91
CA LEU A 177 -11.76 -0.43 -9.65
C LEU A 177 -12.95 0.53 -9.78
N GLU A 178 -13.08 1.22 -10.91
CA GLU A 178 -14.25 2.05 -11.24
C GLU A 178 -15.55 1.23 -11.28
N GLY A 179 -15.49 0.01 -11.82
CA GLY A 179 -16.65 -0.90 -11.87
C GLY A 179 -17.18 -1.32 -10.49
N HIS A 180 -16.36 -1.19 -9.45
CA HIS A 180 -16.72 -1.51 -8.06
C HIS A 180 -16.91 -0.28 -7.18
N ILE A 181 -16.99 0.92 -7.77
CA ILE A 181 -16.94 2.18 -7.01
C ILE A 181 -18.06 2.35 -5.99
N ASN A 182 -19.25 1.81 -6.26
CA ASN A 182 -20.41 1.88 -5.38
C ASN A 182 -20.31 0.94 -4.17
N ASN A 183 -19.33 0.04 -4.15
CA ASN A 183 -19.09 -0.85 -3.01
C ASN A 183 -18.27 -0.18 -1.91
N TYR A 184 -17.75 1.03 -2.16
CA TYR A 184 -16.83 1.74 -1.28
C TYR A 184 -17.32 3.15 -0.99
N ASN A 185 -16.75 3.77 0.04
CA ASN A 185 -17.10 5.12 0.46
C ASN A 185 -16.53 6.20 -0.48
N ASP A 186 -16.93 7.46 -0.27
CA ASP A 186 -16.53 8.57 -1.14
C ASP A 186 -15.02 8.85 -1.15
N SER A 187 -14.29 8.49 -0.08
CA SER A 187 -12.83 8.63 -0.08
C SER A 187 -12.15 7.77 -1.15
N PHE A 188 -12.73 6.61 -1.47
CA PHE A 188 -12.25 5.77 -2.56
C PHE A 188 -12.44 6.44 -3.93
N LYS A 189 -13.57 7.13 -4.12
CA LYS A 189 -13.85 7.89 -5.35
C LYS A 189 -12.82 8.98 -5.56
N VAL A 190 -12.55 9.76 -4.51
CA VAL A 190 -11.56 10.83 -4.54
C VAL A 190 -10.15 10.29 -4.83
N LEU A 191 -9.78 9.14 -4.27
CA LEU A 191 -8.51 8.49 -4.58
C LEU A 191 -8.40 8.10 -6.06
N LEU A 192 -9.45 7.50 -6.64
CA LEU A 192 -9.44 7.14 -8.07
C LEU A 192 -9.37 8.38 -8.96
N GLN A 193 -10.13 9.44 -8.65
CA GLN A 193 -10.04 10.71 -9.37
C GLN A 193 -8.61 11.28 -9.34
N ARG A 194 -7.97 11.29 -8.16
CA ARG A 194 -6.60 11.79 -8.01
C ARG A 194 -5.61 11.00 -8.86
N LEU A 195 -5.73 9.67 -8.91
CA LEU A 195 -4.89 8.82 -9.75
C LEU A 195 -5.15 9.02 -11.24
N ASN A 196 -6.40 9.23 -11.63
CA ASN A 196 -6.76 9.58 -13.00
C ASN A 196 -6.13 10.92 -13.43
N ASN A 197 -6.15 11.92 -12.56
CA ASN A 197 -5.51 13.21 -12.82
C ASN A 197 -3.99 13.06 -12.95
N LYS A 198 -3.36 12.29 -12.06
CA LYS A 198 -1.93 11.95 -12.15
C LYS A 198 -1.58 11.23 -13.47
N TYR A 199 -2.46 10.37 -13.97
CA TYR A 199 -2.30 9.75 -15.28
C TYR A 199 -2.42 10.77 -16.42
N ILE A 200 -3.42 11.65 -16.39
CA ILE A 200 -3.59 12.74 -17.38
C ILE A 200 -2.33 13.60 -17.42
N ASP A 201 -1.77 13.96 -16.26
CA ASP A 201 -0.55 14.76 -16.21
C ASP A 201 0.65 14.02 -16.79
N PHE A 202 0.79 12.73 -16.53
CA PHE A 202 1.79 11.90 -17.21
C PHE A 202 1.62 11.92 -18.73
N VAL A 203 0.40 11.76 -19.26
CA VAL A 203 0.15 11.80 -20.71
C VAL A 203 0.60 13.14 -21.31
N LYS A 204 0.37 14.27 -20.62
CA LYS A 204 0.84 15.60 -21.06
C LYS A 204 2.37 15.73 -21.11
N THR A 205 3.12 14.89 -20.38
CA THR A 205 4.59 14.94 -20.40
C THR A 205 5.20 14.26 -21.62
N LEU A 206 4.45 13.39 -22.30
CA LEU A 206 4.93 12.67 -23.48
C LEU A 206 5.09 13.63 -24.66
N LYS A 207 6.19 13.50 -25.40
CA LYS A 207 6.56 14.37 -26.53
C LYS A 207 6.54 13.58 -27.84
N GLU A 208 5.91 14.15 -28.86
CA GLU A 208 5.86 13.56 -30.20
C GLU A 208 7.24 13.45 -30.87
N THR A 209 8.22 14.26 -30.44
CA THR A 209 9.58 14.26 -31.00
C THR A 209 10.42 13.06 -30.55
N ASN A 210 9.99 12.33 -29.52
CA ASN A 210 10.62 11.08 -29.09
C ASN A 210 9.83 9.91 -29.69
N SER A 211 10.49 9.06 -30.49
CA SER A 211 9.82 7.97 -31.20
C SER A 211 9.09 6.98 -30.28
N HIS A 212 9.63 6.73 -29.08
CA HIS A 212 8.99 5.89 -28.09
C HIS A 212 7.74 6.55 -27.50
N GLU A 213 7.85 7.81 -27.08
CA GLU A 213 6.74 8.57 -26.49
C GLU A 213 5.64 8.85 -27.52
N SER A 214 6.01 9.12 -28.77
CA SER A 214 5.09 9.27 -29.90
C SER A 214 4.27 8.00 -30.15
N ALA A 215 4.92 6.83 -30.13
CA ALA A 215 4.23 5.55 -30.24
C ALA A 215 3.25 5.33 -29.07
N LEU A 216 3.66 5.63 -27.83
CA LEU A 216 2.78 5.56 -26.66
C LEU A 216 1.59 6.50 -26.79
N LEU A 217 1.81 7.74 -27.21
CA LEU A 217 0.76 8.74 -27.43
C LEU A 217 -0.25 8.27 -28.47
N SER A 218 0.21 7.69 -29.59
CA SER A 218 -0.67 7.10 -30.59
C SER A 218 -1.59 6.05 -29.97
N TYR A 219 -1.05 5.08 -29.23
CA TYR A 219 -1.86 4.04 -28.59
C TYR A 219 -2.85 4.58 -27.56
N ILE A 220 -2.46 5.60 -26.79
CA ILE A 220 -3.32 6.27 -25.80
C ILE A 220 -4.46 7.01 -26.51
N SER A 221 -4.14 7.74 -27.58
CA SER A 221 -5.07 8.54 -28.37
C SER A 221 -6.09 7.65 -29.08
N ASP A 222 -5.63 6.60 -29.77
CA ASP A 222 -6.48 5.66 -30.51
C ASP A 222 -7.53 4.97 -29.61
N ARG A 223 -7.24 4.86 -28.31
CA ARG A 223 -8.14 4.29 -27.31
C ARG A 223 -8.96 5.33 -26.53
N GLY A 224 -8.83 6.61 -26.85
CA GLY A 224 -9.61 7.70 -26.24
C GLY A 224 -9.25 7.96 -24.76
N HIS A 225 -8.02 7.65 -24.35
CA HIS A 225 -7.56 7.82 -22.97
C HIS A 225 -6.77 9.10 -22.72
N ILE A 226 -6.59 9.96 -23.74
CA ILE A 226 -5.82 11.21 -23.62
C ILE A 226 -6.39 12.19 -22.57
N THR A 227 -7.71 12.18 -22.36
CA THR A 227 -8.40 13.03 -21.38
C THR A 227 -8.72 12.29 -20.07
N GLY A 228 -8.10 11.13 -19.84
CA GLY A 228 -8.35 10.28 -18.68
C GLY A 228 -9.04 8.95 -18.99
N ILE A 229 -8.95 8.05 -18.02
CA ILE A 229 -9.39 6.65 -18.09
C ILE A 229 -10.83 6.51 -17.61
N LEU A 230 -11.13 7.15 -16.48
CA LEU A 230 -12.39 6.99 -15.79
C LEU A 230 -13.55 7.60 -16.59
N LYS A 231 -14.66 6.87 -16.71
CA LYS A 231 -15.83 7.27 -17.49
C LYS A 231 -16.91 7.91 -16.61
N ASN A 232 -17.12 7.39 -15.42
CA ASN A 232 -18.18 7.83 -14.49
C ASN A 232 -17.90 9.24 -13.96
N PHE A 233 -16.67 9.73 -14.09
CA PHE A 233 -16.25 11.05 -13.63
C PHE A 233 -16.22 12.12 -14.71
N LYS A 234 -16.46 11.76 -15.98
CA LYS A 234 -16.44 12.73 -17.10
C LYS A 234 -17.55 13.77 -17.03
N ASN A 235 -18.64 13.49 -16.30
CA ASN A 235 -19.77 14.41 -16.13
C ASN A 235 -19.66 15.31 -14.89
N GLU A 236 -18.79 15.01 -13.92
CA GLU A 236 -18.63 15.80 -12.69
C GLU A 236 -17.53 16.87 -12.81
N LEU A 237 -16.58 16.72 -13.74
CA LEU A 237 -15.55 17.73 -14.04
C LEU A 237 -16.13 19.05 -14.56
N TYR A 238 -17.36 19.05 -15.08
CA TYR A 238 -18.07 20.27 -15.46
C TYR A 238 -18.73 20.99 -14.27
N LEU A 239 -18.93 20.32 -13.13
CA LEU A 239 -19.59 20.90 -11.96
C LEU A 239 -18.59 21.56 -10.99
N PHE A 240 -17.34 21.09 -10.94
CA PHE A 240 -16.32 21.69 -10.07
C PHE A 240 -15.67 22.97 -10.64
N ASN A 241 -15.83 23.26 -11.93
CA ASN A 241 -15.36 24.52 -12.54
C ASN A 241 -16.33 25.70 -12.38
N ILE A 242 -17.46 25.53 -11.66
CA ILE A 242 -18.48 26.59 -11.49
C ILE A 242 -18.43 27.26 -10.10
N TYR A 243 -17.64 26.76 -9.14
CA TYR A 243 -17.60 27.31 -7.77
C TYR A 243 -16.20 27.73 -7.28
N CYS A 244 -15.41 28.34 -8.15
CA CYS A 244 -14.28 29.17 -7.74
C CYS A 244 -14.30 30.50 -8.50
N VAL A 245 -15.21 31.39 -8.09
CA VAL A 245 -15.10 32.86 -8.26
C VAL A 245 -15.45 33.48 -6.92
#